data_AF-A0A951BIF5-F1
#
_entry.id   AF-A0A951BIF5-F1
#
_cell.length_a   1.000
_cell.length_b   1.000
_cell.length_c   1.000
_cell.angle_alpha   90.00
_cell.angle_beta   90.00
_cell.angle_gamma   90.00
#
_symmetry.space_group_name_H-M   'P 1'
#
loop_
_entity.id
_entity.type
_entity.pdbx_description
1 polymer ?
#
loop_
_entity_poly.entity_id
_entity_poly.type
_entity_poly.pdbx_seq_one_letter_code
_entity_poly.pdbx_strand_id
1 'polypeptide(L)' 'MVDEFGGRYGDLLAGSYDCVDRIVLNAYFSLGHNPGGFRVWWRRLHGESDEQLDNTHLMRMAGRFSRRLRASAA' A
#
# COMPACT_ATOMS: atom_id res chain seq x y z
N MET A 1 10.14 18.51 0.51
CA MET A 1 8.97 18.82 1.35
C MET A 1 8.45 17.48 1.87
N VAL A 2 8.54 17.25 3.19
CA VAL A 2 8.06 16.02 3.80
C VAL A 2 6.54 16.13 3.93
N ASP A 3 5.81 15.14 3.43
CA ASP A 3 4.35 15.12 3.58
C ASP A 3 3.96 14.85 5.05
N GLU A 4 2.71 15.14 5.39
CA GLU A 4 2.20 15.05 6.77
C GLU A 4 2.44 13.65 7.39
N PHE A 5 2.36 12.60 6.57
CA PHE A 5 2.67 11.23 6.97
C PHE A 5 4.16 11.06 7.30
N GLY A 6 5.05 11.53 6.42
CA GLY A 6 6.49 11.51 6.68
C GLY A 6 6.91 12.36 7.89
N GLY A 7 6.16 13.42 8.20
CA GLY A 7 6.39 14.25 9.39
C GLY A 7 6.03 13.51 10.68
N ARG A 8 4.86 12.85 10.72
CA ARG A 8 4.36 12.11 11.90
C ARG A 8 5.25 10.94 12.29
N TYR A 9 5.86 10.27 11.31
CA TYR A 9 6.75 9.13 11.56
C TYR A 9 8.23 9.49 11.47
N GLY A 10 8.57 10.78 11.38
CA GLY A 10 9.94 11.27 11.16
C GLY A 10 10.95 10.75 12.18
N ASP A 11 10.56 10.66 13.46
CA ASP A 11 11.43 10.17 14.53
C ASP A 11 11.71 8.65 14.42
N LEU A 12 10.80 7.89 13.82
CA LEU A 12 11.03 6.46 13.52
C LEU A 12 11.96 6.25 12.32
N LEU A 13 12.13 7.27 11.47
CA LEU A 13 12.99 7.26 10.29
C LEU A 13 14.44 7.65 10.61
N ALA A 14 14.71 8.19 11.80
CA ALA A 14 16.02 8.69 12.21
C ALA A 14 17.06 7.59 12.52
N GLY A 15 16.69 6.31 12.47
CA GLY A 15 17.62 5.18 12.47
C GLY A 15 18.19 4.97 11.07
N SER A 16 19.45 5.37 10.84
CA SER A 16 20.15 5.12 9.58
C SER A 16 20.30 3.61 9.34
N TYR A 17 19.53 3.09 8.38
CA TYR A 17 19.78 1.80 7.74
C TYR A 17 20.56 2.05 6.44
N ASP A 18 21.78 1.52 6.33
CA ASP A 18 22.65 1.59 5.16
C ASP A 18 22.32 0.50 4.11
N CYS A 19 21.29 -0.31 4.34
CA CYS A 19 20.75 -1.18 3.30
C CYS A 19 19.67 -0.45 2.50
N VAL A 20 19.53 -0.79 1.22
CA VAL A 20 18.50 -0.28 0.30
C VAL A 20 17.07 -0.71 0.71
N ASP A 21 16.87 -1.20 1.93
CA ASP A 21 15.55 -1.38 2.52
C ASP A 21 15.16 -0.11 3.26
N ARG A 22 14.69 0.86 2.45
CA ARG A 22 13.93 2.03 2.89
C ARG A 22 12.94 1.59 3.98
N ILE A 23 12.79 2.36 5.06
CA ILE A 23 11.71 2.17 6.04
C ILE A 23 10.37 2.36 5.32
N VAL A 24 9.93 1.28 4.68
CA VAL A 24 8.54 0.95 4.44
C VAL A 24 8.08 0.55 5.83
N LEU A 25 7.15 1.29 6.44
CA LEU A 25 6.27 0.71 7.44
C LEU A 25 5.88 -0.65 6.88
N ASN A 26 6.43 -1.72 7.45
CA ASN A 26 6.53 -3.06 6.86
C ASN A 26 5.12 -3.63 6.72
N ALA A 27 4.33 -3.08 5.80
CA ALA A 27 3.08 -3.60 5.33
C ALA A 27 3.44 -4.74 4.41
N TYR A 28 4.08 -5.76 5.00
CA TYR A 28 4.34 -7.02 4.34
C TYR A 28 2.97 -7.58 3.97
N PHE A 29 2.61 -7.34 2.71
CA PHE A 29 1.37 -7.83 2.15
C PHE A 29 1.65 -9.23 1.62
N SER A 30 1.70 -10.20 2.54
CA SER A 30 2.03 -11.60 2.25
C SER A 30 1.17 -12.15 1.11
N LEU A 31 -0.09 -11.72 1.05
CA LEU A 31 -1.00 -12.12 -0.01
C LEU A 31 -0.61 -11.53 -1.38
N GLY A 32 -0.10 -10.31 -1.47
CA GLY A 32 0.35 -9.75 -2.76
C GLY A 32 1.76 -10.18 -3.19
N HIS A 33 2.59 -10.62 -2.23
CA HIS A 33 3.96 -11.07 -2.49
C HIS A 33 4.03 -12.49 -3.07
N ASN A 34 3.00 -13.31 -2.82
CA ASN A 34 2.92 -14.66 -3.38
C ASN A 34 2.52 -14.63 -4.87
N PRO A 35 3.10 -15.51 -5.72
CA PRO A 35 2.66 -15.67 -7.11
C PRO A 35 1.15 -15.89 -7.19
N GLY A 36 0.47 -15.07 -8.01
CA GLY A 36 -0.99 -15.10 -8.16
C GLY A 36 -1.78 -14.55 -6.96
N GLY A 37 -1.12 -14.24 -5.84
CA GLY A 37 -1.79 -13.82 -4.63
C GLY A 37 -2.42 -12.42 -4.73
N PHE A 38 -1.88 -11.53 -5.57
CA PHE A 38 -2.55 -10.29 -5.94
C PHE A 38 -3.93 -10.53 -6.59
N ARG A 39 -4.02 -11.52 -7.50
CA ARG A 39 -5.29 -11.89 -8.14
C ARG A 39 -6.27 -12.52 -7.15
N VAL A 40 -5.77 -13.37 -6.25
CA VAL A 40 -6.59 -13.94 -5.16
C VAL A 40 -7.14 -12.85 -4.25
N TRP A 41 -6.29 -11.88 -3.88
CA TRP A 41 -6.73 -10.73 -3.10
C TRP A 41 -7.79 -9.91 -3.82
N TRP A 42 -7.59 -9.62 -5.10
CA TRP A 42 -8.54 -8.89 -5.92
C TRP A 42 -9.90 -9.58 -5.93
N ARG A 43 -9.92 -10.88 -6.22
CA ARG A 43 -11.12 -11.72 -6.21
C ARG A 43 -11.85 -11.66 -4.87
N ARG A 44 -11.13 -11.78 -3.74
CA ARG A 44 -11.74 -11.65 -2.41
C ARG A 44 -12.43 -10.30 -2.19
N LEU A 45 -11.90 -9.23 -2.76
CA LEU A 45 -12.51 -7.89 -2.69
C LEU A 45 -13.68 -7.72 -3.67
N HIS A 46 -13.66 -8.43 -4.80
CA HIS A 46 -14.60 -8.28 -5.91
C HIS A 46 -15.52 -9.51 -6.09
N GLY A 47 -15.85 -10.22 -5.02
CA GLY A 47 -16.84 -11.31 -5.05
C GLY A 47 -16.41 -12.52 -5.89
N GLU A 48 -15.14 -12.91 -5.76
CA GLU A 48 -14.49 -13.98 -6.52
C GLU A 48 -14.41 -13.74 -8.04
N SER A 49 -14.57 -12.50 -8.49
CA SER A 49 -14.56 -12.10 -9.90
C SER A 49 -13.30 -11.35 -10.32
N ASP A 50 -12.88 -11.59 -11.56
CA ASP A 50 -11.84 -10.82 -12.26
C ASP A 50 -12.42 -9.81 -13.26
N GLU A 51 -13.75 -9.69 -13.39
CA GLU A 51 -14.38 -8.84 -14.42
C GLU A 51 -13.93 -7.37 -14.37
N GLN A 52 -13.61 -6.88 -13.18
CA GLN A 52 -13.14 -5.52 -12.94
C GLN A 52 -11.62 -5.43 -12.77
N LEU A 53 -10.88 -6.52 -12.98
CA LEU A 53 -9.43 -6.53 -12.88
C LEU A 53 -8.81 -5.87 -14.13
N ASP A 54 -8.95 -4.55 -14.21
CA ASP A 54 -8.42 -3.72 -15.29
C ASP A 54 -7.73 -2.46 -14.74
N ASN A 55 -6.95 -1.80 -15.61
CA ASN A 55 -6.18 -0.61 -15.24
C ASN A 55 -7.06 0.53 -14.67
N THR A 56 -8.28 0.70 -15.18
CA THR A 56 -9.17 1.79 -14.73
C THR A 56 -9.56 1.59 -13.28
N HIS A 57 -9.96 0.38 -12.90
CA HIS A 57 -10.34 0.06 -11.53
C HIS A 57 -9.13 0.07 -10.59
N LEU A 58 -7.97 -0.42 -11.05
CA LEU A 58 -6.73 -0.37 -10.29
C LEU A 58 -6.29 1.06 -9.94
N MET A 59 -6.31 1.97 -10.92
CA MET A 59 -5.96 3.39 -10.68
C MET A 59 -6.91 4.06 -9.68
N ARG A 60 -8.22 3.80 -9.81
CA ARG A 60 -9.23 4.33 -8.87
C ARG A 60 -9.04 3.80 -7.46
N MET A 61 -8.75 2.52 -7.32
CA MET A 61 -8.48 1.87 -6.04
C MET A 61 -7.24 2.47 -5.37
N ALA A 62 -6.13 2.63 -6.10
CA ALA A 62 -4.91 3.24 -5.58
C ALA A 62 -5.15 4.65 -5.03
N GLY A 63 -5.92 5.47 -5.77
CA GLY A 63 -6.30 6.81 -5.32
C GLY A 63 -7.17 6.81 -4.05
N ARG A 64 -8.16 5.91 -3.96
CA ARG A 64 -9.01 5.76 -2.76
C ARG A 64 -8.19 5.28 -1.56
N PHE A 65 -7.30 4.32 -1.76
CA PHE A 65 -6.45 3.77 -0.72
C PHE A 65 -5.50 4.84 -0.16
N SER A 66 -4.82 5.59 -1.02
CA SER A 66 -3.93 6.69 -0.61
C SER A 66 -4.68 7.76 0.21
N ARG A 67 -5.88 8.16 -0.20
CA ARG A 67 -6.70 9.12 0.57
C ARG A 67 -7.06 8.59 1.96
N ARG A 68 -7.42 7.30 2.08
CA ARG A 68 -7.76 6.70 3.38
C ARG A 68 -6.54 6.59 4.30
N LEU A 69 -5.39 6.22 3.76
CA LEU A 69 -4.13 6.17 4.52
C LEU A 69 -3.73 7.54 5.06
N ARG A 70 -3.83 8.59 4.25
CA ARG A 70 -3.54 9.96 4.69
C ARG A 70 -4.52 10.43 5.75
N ALA A 71 -5.82 10.15 5.57
CA ALA A 71 -6.83 10.49 6.57
C ALA A 71 -6.65 9.77 7.92
N SER A 72 -6.10 8.55 7.95
CA SER A 72 -5.79 7.86 9.21
C SER A 72 -4.49 8.33 9.87
N ALA A 73 -3.67 9.08 9.14
CA ALA A 73 -2.39 9.61 9.60
C ALA A 73 -2.46 11.08 10.05
N ALA A 74 -3.59 11.75 9.85
CA ALA A 74 -3.96 12.98 10.57
C ALA A 74 -4.38 12.65 12.02
#